data_AF-A0A3D9HGZ8-F1
#
_entry.id   AF-A0A3D9HGZ8-F1
#
_cell.length_a   1.000
_cell.length_b   1.000
_cell.length_c   1.000
_cell.angle_alpha   90.00
_cell.angle_beta   90.00
_cell.angle_gamma   90.00
#
_symmetry.space_group_name_H-M   'P 1'
#
loop_
_entity.id
_entity.type
_entity.pdbx_description
1 polymer ?
#
loop_
_entity_poly.entity_id
_entity_poly.type
_entity_poly.pdbx_seq_one_letter_code
_entity_poly.pdbx_strand_id
1 'polypeptide(L)'
;MKSFLITVFFFISLLSFSQDNHIVKTEDGRRVLLKADFTWEYIDLVKPQATKQEETQKLESSNETVCNLPLDFEEPNLDKKIQNQLKKGRATIEHVKKKVAKDFKCDVEDVILLSVKETKASGNYDFCVKGTKVTYKRSGHNIAKKLNIF
;
A
#
# COMPACT_ATOMS: atom_id res chain seq x y z
N MET A 1 -31.16 -56.62 6.57
CA MET A 1 -30.74 -55.40 7.31
C MET A 1 -29.54 -54.69 6.68
N LYS A 2 -28.53 -55.40 6.14
CA LYS A 2 -27.32 -54.79 5.54
C LYS A 2 -27.60 -53.89 4.32
N SER A 3 -28.51 -54.29 3.42
CA SER A 3 -28.89 -53.47 2.24
C SER A 3 -29.65 -52.19 2.60
N PHE A 4 -30.36 -52.18 3.74
CA PHE A 4 -31.10 -51.00 4.22
C PHE A 4 -30.13 -49.93 4.75
N LEU A 5 -29.05 -50.35 5.41
CA LEU A 5 -28.00 -49.42 5.85
C LEU A 5 -27.31 -48.73 4.66
N ILE A 6 -27.05 -49.47 3.58
CA ILE A 6 -26.40 -48.91 2.38
C ILE A 6 -27.31 -47.88 1.70
N THR A 7 -28.61 -48.14 1.62
CA THR A 7 -29.57 -47.19 1.03
C THR A 7 -29.71 -45.92 1.87
N VAL A 8 -29.77 -46.05 3.21
CA VAL A 8 -29.80 -44.90 4.12
C VAL A 8 -28.54 -44.04 3.99
N PHE A 9 -27.37 -44.66 3.92
CA PHE A 9 -26.11 -43.93 3.69
C PHE A 9 -26.11 -43.18 2.37
N PHE A 10 -26.68 -43.76 1.31
CA PHE A 10 -26.79 -43.11 0.01
C PHE A 10 -27.72 -41.89 0.06
N PHE A 11 -28.87 -41.97 0.74
CA PHE A 11 -29.80 -40.84 0.90
C PHE A 11 -29.23 -39.70 1.75
N ILE A 12 -28.44 -40.00 2.79
CA ILE A 12 -27.79 -38.95 3.62
C ILE A 12 -26.80 -38.12 2.78
N SER A 13 -26.08 -38.75 1.84
CA SER A 13 -25.12 -38.04 0.98
C SER A 13 -25.78 -37.03 0.02
N LEU A 14 -27.06 -37.22 -0.32
CA LEU A 14 -27.80 -36.31 -1.20
C LEU A 14 -28.24 -35.03 -0.47
N LEU A 15 -28.35 -35.03 0.85
CA LEU A 15 -28.74 -33.85 1.64
C LEU A 15 -27.61 -32.83 1.79
N SER A 16 -26.36 -33.21 1.50
CA SER A 16 -25.17 -32.37 1.70
C SER A 16 -24.95 -31.32 0.60
N PHE A 17 -25.70 -31.37 -0.51
CA PHE A 17 -25.55 -30.46 -1.67
C PHE A 17 -26.50 -29.26 -1.65
N SER A 18 -27.17 -28.98 -0.54
CA SER A 18 -28.17 -27.92 -0.44
C SER A 18 -27.77 -26.98 0.67
N GLN A 19 -27.10 -25.88 0.32
CA GLN A 19 -27.15 -24.52 0.92
C GLN A 19 -25.85 -23.75 0.62
N ASP A 20 -25.52 -23.55 -0.65
CA ASP A 20 -24.36 -22.75 -1.05
C ASP A 20 -24.75 -21.28 -1.22
N ASN A 21 -24.24 -20.43 -0.33
CA ASN A 21 -24.31 -18.99 -0.51
C ASN A 21 -23.36 -18.60 -1.65
N HIS A 22 -23.88 -17.94 -2.68
CA HIS A 22 -23.10 -17.61 -3.88
C HIS A 22 -23.12 -16.11 -4.15
N ILE A 23 -21.98 -15.60 -4.65
CA ILE A 23 -21.80 -14.18 -4.95
C ILE A 23 -22.06 -13.98 -6.44
N VAL A 24 -23.06 -13.16 -6.78
CA VAL A 24 -23.46 -12.90 -8.17
C VAL A 24 -23.20 -11.45 -8.57
N LYS A 25 -22.74 -11.31 -9.82
CA LYS A 25 -22.69 -10.11 -10.66
C LYS A 25 -24.09 -9.60 -11.03
N THR A 26 -24.64 -8.53 -10.44
CA THR A 26 -25.83 -7.87 -11.04
C THR A 26 -25.45 -7.13 -12.34
N GLU A 27 -26.42 -6.86 -13.22
CA GLU A 27 -26.19 -6.11 -14.47
C GLU A 27 -25.60 -4.72 -14.21
N ASP A 28 -25.93 -4.12 -13.06
CA ASP A 28 -25.36 -2.86 -12.58
C ASP A 28 -23.90 -2.94 -12.11
N GLY A 29 -23.27 -4.12 -12.22
CA GLY A 29 -21.89 -4.38 -11.82
C GLY A 29 -21.67 -4.55 -10.31
N ARG A 30 -22.73 -4.51 -9.49
CA ARG A 30 -22.66 -4.65 -8.01
C ARG A 30 -22.65 -6.11 -7.58
N ARG A 31 -21.92 -6.41 -6.51
CA ARG A 31 -21.84 -7.77 -5.94
C ARG A 31 -22.95 -7.99 -4.92
N VAL A 32 -23.68 -9.07 -5.11
CA VAL A 32 -24.77 -9.48 -4.22
C VAL A 32 -24.49 -10.88 -3.70
N LEU A 33 -24.70 -11.10 -2.41
CA LEU A 33 -24.73 -12.42 -1.80
C LEU A 33 -26.16 -12.97 -1.89
N LEU A 34 -26.36 -14.07 -2.61
CA LEU A 34 -27.60 -14.83 -2.54
C LEU A 34 -27.46 -15.86 -1.42
N LYS A 35 -28.37 -15.80 -0.45
CA LYS A 35 -28.42 -16.73 0.67
C LYS A 35 -29.35 -17.90 0.38
N ALA A 36 -29.16 -18.98 1.14
CA ALA A 36 -29.98 -20.19 1.12
C ALA A 36 -31.49 -19.96 1.33
N ASP A 37 -31.87 -18.88 2.00
CA ASP A 37 -33.25 -18.45 2.28
C ASP A 37 -33.90 -17.67 1.14
N PHE A 38 -33.31 -17.70 -0.07
CA PHE A 38 -33.75 -16.95 -1.26
C PHE A 38 -33.78 -15.42 -1.08
N THR A 39 -33.18 -14.93 0.00
CA THR A 39 -32.91 -13.51 0.21
C THR A 39 -31.55 -13.14 -0.36
N TRP A 40 -31.35 -11.86 -0.62
CA TRP A 40 -30.12 -11.36 -1.20
C TRP A 40 -29.67 -10.09 -0.49
N GLU A 41 -28.37 -9.94 -0.31
CA GLU A 41 -27.77 -8.80 0.40
C GLU A 41 -26.66 -8.16 -0.43
N TYR A 42 -26.68 -6.83 -0.49
CA TYR A 42 -25.59 -6.07 -1.10
C TYR A 42 -24.37 -6.10 -0.19
N ILE A 43 -23.29 -6.70 -0.68
CA ILE A 43 -22.00 -6.78 0.03
C ILE A 43 -21.36 -5.38 0.09
N ASP A 44 -21.61 -4.55 -0.93
CA ASP A 44 -20.94 -3.26 -1.11
C ASP A 44 -21.60 -2.09 -0.34
N LEU A 45 -22.77 -2.30 0.30
CA LEU A 45 -23.50 -1.25 1.04
C LEU A 45 -23.18 -1.20 2.54
N VAL A 46 -22.48 -2.20 3.07
CA VAL A 46 -22.07 -2.21 4.48
C VAL A 46 -20.85 -1.30 4.64
N LYS A 47 -21.07 -0.06 5.10
CA LYS A 47 -20.00 0.69 5.77
C LYS A 47 -19.62 -0.10 7.02
N PRO A 48 -18.36 -0.48 7.22
CA PRO A 48 -17.98 -1.33 8.35
C PRO A 48 -18.27 -0.62 9.68
N GLN A 49 -19.23 -1.14 10.44
CA GLN A 49 -19.38 -0.82 11.86
C GLN A 49 -18.33 -1.62 12.63
N ALA A 50 -17.35 -0.93 13.20
CA ALA A 50 -16.30 -1.51 14.02
C ALA A 50 -16.86 -2.09 15.31
N THR A 51 -17.17 -3.40 15.32
CA THR A 51 -17.25 -4.19 16.55
C THR A 51 -15.89 -4.84 16.75
N LYS A 52 -15.30 -4.59 17.92
CA LYS A 52 -13.99 -5.03 18.38
C LYS A 52 -13.82 -6.54 18.24
N GLN A 53 -12.87 -6.98 17.44
CA GLN A 53 -12.06 -8.19 17.64
C GLN A 53 -10.83 -8.14 16.71
N GLU A 54 -9.73 -8.64 17.25
CA GLU A 54 -8.35 -8.29 16.92
C GLU A 54 -7.84 -8.91 15.61
N GLU A 55 -6.75 -8.28 15.12
CA GLU A 55 -5.84 -8.75 14.08
C GLU A 55 -6.38 -8.87 12.64
N THR A 56 -6.19 -7.81 11.86
CA THR A 56 -5.23 -7.76 10.73
C THR A 56 -5.56 -6.57 9.81
N GLN A 57 -4.62 -5.63 9.73
CA GLN A 57 -4.38 -4.67 8.64
C GLN A 57 -5.59 -4.01 7.92
N LYS A 58 -5.87 -2.76 8.28
CA LYS A 58 -5.86 -1.65 7.31
C LYS A 58 -5.80 -0.32 8.05
N LEU A 59 -4.64 0.32 7.99
CA LEU A 59 -4.42 1.65 8.55
C LEU A 59 -5.33 2.65 7.81
N GLU A 60 -6.27 3.23 8.54
CA GLU A 60 -7.09 4.34 8.08
C GLU A 60 -6.21 5.57 7.85
N SER A 61 -6.48 6.22 6.72
CA SER A 61 -5.97 7.54 6.40
C SER A 61 -6.63 8.57 7.33
N SER A 62 -5.88 9.10 8.28
CA SER A 62 -6.17 10.40 8.87
C SER A 62 -4.87 11.11 9.22
N ASN A 63 -4.67 12.22 8.51
CA ASN A 63 -3.71 13.29 8.72
C ASN A 63 -2.95 13.26 10.05
N GLU A 64 -1.68 12.89 10.00
CA GLU A 64 -0.56 13.66 10.53
C GLU A 64 0.72 13.03 9.98
N THR A 65 1.70 13.87 9.69
CA THR A 65 3.02 13.55 9.13
C THR A 65 3.79 12.59 10.05
N VAL A 66 3.47 11.31 9.97
CA VAL A 66 4.25 10.20 10.52
C VAL A 66 4.45 9.22 9.37
N CYS A 67 5.67 9.12 8.88
CA CYS A 67 6.03 8.09 7.92
C CYS A 67 5.92 6.72 8.59
N ASN A 68 4.74 6.10 8.48
CA ASN A 68 4.57 4.70 8.83
C ASN A 68 5.13 3.86 7.68
N LEU A 69 6.44 3.66 7.70
CA LEU A 69 7.10 2.75 6.77
C LEU A 69 6.86 1.31 7.25
N PRO A 70 6.44 0.39 6.36
CA PRO A 70 6.40 -1.02 6.70
C PRO A 70 7.82 -1.52 6.99
N LEU A 71 7.96 -2.51 7.87
CA LEU A 71 9.27 -3.05 8.28
C LEU A 71 10.06 -3.63 7.09
N ASP A 72 9.38 -4.05 6.02
CA ASP A 72 9.96 -4.59 4.79
C ASP A 72 10.12 -3.53 3.68
N PHE A 73 10.25 -2.24 4.02
CA PHE A 73 10.43 -1.19 3.01
C PHE A 73 11.84 -1.25 2.39
N GLU A 74 11.92 -1.65 1.12
CA GLU A 74 13.13 -1.53 0.32
C GLU A 74 13.23 -0.17 -0.38
N GLU A 75 14.37 0.51 -0.27
CA GLU A 75 14.60 1.77 -0.98
C GLU A 75 14.58 1.57 -2.50
N PRO A 76 13.95 2.49 -3.26
CA PRO A 76 13.87 2.37 -4.71
C PRO A 76 15.26 2.44 -5.36
N ASN A 77 15.51 1.53 -6.31
CA ASN A 77 16.78 1.47 -7.02
C ASN A 77 16.93 2.68 -7.97
N LEU A 78 18.14 3.25 -7.99
CA LEU A 78 18.46 4.46 -8.75
C LEU A 78 19.06 4.13 -10.11
N ASP A 79 18.76 4.97 -11.09
CA ASP A 79 19.36 4.85 -12.43
C ASP A 79 20.86 5.13 -12.40
N LYS A 80 21.67 4.08 -12.48
CA LYS A 80 23.15 4.15 -12.47
C LYS A 80 23.70 5.12 -13.51
N LYS A 81 23.06 5.20 -14.69
CA LYS A 81 23.47 6.13 -15.77
C LYS A 81 23.32 7.59 -15.37
N ILE A 82 22.19 7.94 -14.75
CA ILE A 82 21.91 9.31 -14.30
C ILE A 82 22.83 9.67 -13.13
N GLN A 83 22.96 8.78 -12.13
CA GLN A 83 23.85 8.99 -10.99
C GLN A 83 25.32 9.19 -11.42
N ASN A 84 25.81 8.41 -12.39
CA ASN A 84 27.17 8.58 -12.90
C ASN A 84 27.40 9.93 -13.59
N GLN A 85 26.38 10.49 -14.25
CA GLN A 85 26.47 11.82 -14.81
C GLN A 85 26.47 12.90 -13.71
N LEU A 86 25.63 12.72 -12.68
CA LEU A 86 25.52 13.64 -11.55
C LEU A 86 26.76 13.65 -10.63
N LYS A 87 27.57 12.59 -10.63
CA LYS A 87 28.88 12.55 -9.96
C LYS A 87 29.77 13.73 -10.37
N LYS A 88 29.74 14.13 -11.65
CA LYS A 88 30.56 15.24 -12.17
C LYS A 88 30.23 16.58 -11.51
N GLY A 89 28.99 16.78 -11.10
CA GLY A 89 28.52 18.04 -10.50
C GLY A 89 28.14 17.94 -9.03
N ARG A 90 28.60 16.91 -8.31
CA ARG A 90 28.33 16.70 -6.87
C ARG A 90 26.84 16.77 -6.51
N ALA A 91 25.99 16.24 -7.39
CA ALA A 91 24.54 16.28 -7.25
C ALA A 91 23.91 14.87 -7.20
N THR A 92 24.68 13.86 -6.79
CA THR A 92 24.23 12.49 -6.57
C THR A 92 23.26 12.40 -5.39
N ILE A 93 22.55 11.27 -5.29
CA ILE A 93 21.64 11.00 -4.17
C ILE A 93 22.33 11.15 -2.81
N GLU A 94 23.59 10.74 -2.68
CA GLU A 94 24.35 10.86 -1.43
C GLU A 94 24.50 12.32 -1.00
N HIS A 95 24.72 13.22 -1.96
CA HIS A 95 24.79 14.65 -1.68
C HIS A 95 23.42 15.21 -1.31
N VAL A 96 22.34 14.71 -1.91
CA VAL A 96 20.98 15.06 -1.51
C VAL A 96 20.70 14.58 -0.07
N LYS A 97 20.94 13.30 0.26
CA LYS A 97 20.77 12.75 1.62
C LYS A 97 21.61 13.53 2.64
N LYS A 98 22.87 13.85 2.34
CA LYS A 98 23.72 14.71 3.19
C LYS A 98 23.15 16.10 3.42
N LYS A 99 22.52 16.71 2.41
CA LYS A 99 21.87 18.02 2.56
C LYS A 99 20.63 17.92 3.45
N VAL A 100 19.79 16.92 3.21
CA VAL A 100 18.60 16.63 4.02
C VAL A 100 18.99 16.39 5.48
N ALA A 101 20.00 15.55 5.72
CA ALA A 101 20.51 15.25 7.05
C ALA A 101 20.98 16.51 7.81
N LYS A 102 21.69 17.42 7.12
CA LYS A 102 22.09 18.71 7.68
C LYS A 102 20.91 19.61 8.01
N ASP A 103 19.90 19.67 7.13
CA ASP A 103 18.72 20.51 7.33
C ASP A 103 17.89 20.03 8.54
N PHE A 104 17.85 18.72 8.79
CA PHE A 104 17.06 18.08 9.86
C PHE A 104 17.86 17.68 11.12
N LYS A 105 19.17 17.99 11.14
CA LYS A 105 20.10 17.64 12.22
C LYS A 105 19.97 16.16 12.62
N CYS A 106 20.06 15.28 11.64
CA CYS A 106 20.02 13.83 11.81
C CYS A 106 21.18 13.19 11.07
N ASP A 107 21.40 11.90 11.34
CA ASP A 107 22.39 11.14 10.59
C ASP A 107 21.86 10.80 9.19
N VAL A 108 22.77 10.45 8.30
CA VAL A 108 22.43 10.11 6.90
C VAL A 108 21.61 8.82 6.82
N GLU A 109 21.79 7.94 7.80
CA GLU A 109 21.11 6.63 7.91
C GLU A 109 19.62 6.79 8.26
N ASP A 110 19.26 7.83 9.01
CA ASP A 110 17.87 8.13 9.38
C ASP A 110 17.05 8.69 8.20
N VAL A 111 17.71 8.99 7.07
CA VAL A 111 17.08 9.59 5.89
C VAL A 111 16.68 8.50 4.90
N ILE A 112 15.41 8.12 4.98
CA ILE A 112 14.85 7.06 4.13
C ILE A 112 14.28 7.67 2.86
N LEU A 113 14.69 7.12 1.72
CA LEU A 113 14.20 7.54 0.40
C LEU A 113 12.89 6.84 0.06
N LEU A 114 11.79 7.59 -0.02
CA LEU A 114 10.46 7.05 -0.31
C LEU A 114 10.22 6.90 -1.82
N SER A 115 10.50 7.96 -2.56
CA SER A 115 10.20 8.01 -3.99
C SER A 115 11.24 8.84 -4.73
N VAL A 116 11.55 8.39 -5.94
CA VAL A 116 12.52 9.03 -6.82
C VAL A 116 11.90 9.19 -8.19
N LYS A 117 11.97 10.41 -8.72
CA LYS A 117 11.72 10.68 -10.14
C LYS A 117 12.88 11.51 -10.66
N GLU A 118 13.80 10.86 -11.35
CA GLU A 118 15.00 11.49 -11.89
C GLU A 118 14.98 11.60 -13.41
N THR A 119 15.42 12.75 -13.91
CA THR A 119 15.79 12.99 -15.30
C THR A 119 17.19 13.61 -15.33
N LYS A 120 17.83 13.68 -16.50
CA LYS A 120 19.16 14.30 -16.62
C LYS A 120 19.15 15.76 -16.16
N ALA A 121 18.11 16.52 -16.49
CA ALA A 121 18.00 17.94 -16.19
C ALA A 121 17.43 18.24 -14.80
N SER A 122 16.50 17.42 -14.30
CA SER A 122 15.85 17.66 -13.01
C SER A 122 15.53 16.37 -12.26
N GLY A 123 15.33 16.44 -10.94
CA GLY A 123 14.93 15.29 -10.14
C GLY A 123 14.04 15.72 -8.98
N ASN A 124 13.05 14.90 -8.65
CA ASN A 124 12.25 15.04 -7.44
C ASN A 124 12.53 13.84 -6.54
N TYR A 125 12.77 14.13 -5.27
CA TYR A 125 13.11 13.15 -4.24
C TYR A 125 12.17 13.35 -3.06
N ASP A 126 11.43 12.32 -2.71
CA ASP A 126 10.64 12.30 -1.48
C ASP A 126 11.42 11.51 -0.43
N PHE A 127 11.71 12.15 0.69
CA PHE A 127 12.35 11.54 1.84
C PHE A 127 11.38 11.47 3.01
N CYS A 128 11.61 10.48 3.86
CA CYS A 128 11.15 10.49 5.22
C CYS A 128 12.29 10.80 6.17
N VAL A 129 12.09 11.74 7.09
CA VAL A 129 13.05 12.07 8.14
C VAL A 129 12.30 12.32 9.44
N LYS A 130 12.63 11.59 10.52
CA LYS A 130 12.02 11.77 11.85
C LYS A 130 10.48 11.83 11.80
N GLY A 131 9.87 10.93 11.03
CA GLY A 131 8.42 10.88 10.80
C GLY A 131 7.88 11.93 9.83
N THR A 132 8.64 12.96 9.46
CA THR A 132 8.20 14.00 8.54
C THR A 132 8.54 13.66 7.09
N LYS A 133 7.53 13.72 6.20
CA LYS A 133 7.76 13.60 4.76
C LYS A 133 8.24 14.94 4.19
N VAL A 134 9.36 14.92 3.49
CA VAL A 134 9.93 16.11 2.84
C VAL A 134 10.28 15.84 1.38
N THR A 135 10.01 16.83 0.53
CA THR A 135 10.31 16.74 -0.90
C THR A 135 11.45 17.71 -1.24
N TYR A 136 12.48 17.17 -1.90
CA TYR A 136 13.59 17.94 -2.46
C TYR A 136 13.53 17.87 -3.99
N LYS A 137 13.84 19.00 -4.63
CA LYS A 137 13.93 19.13 -6.08
C LYS A 137 15.36 19.49 -6.47
N ARG A 138 15.86 18.80 -7.49
CA ARG A 138 17.11 19.13 -8.17
C ARG A 138 16.80 19.76 -9.52
N SER A 139 17.48 20.87 -9.80
CA SER A 139 17.48 21.54 -11.11
C SER A 139 18.94 21.68 -11.54
N GLY A 140 19.35 20.89 -12.54
CA GLY A 140 20.75 20.73 -12.92
C GLY A 140 21.58 20.15 -11.78
N HIS A 141 22.48 20.95 -11.21
CA HIS A 141 23.32 20.58 -10.06
C HIS A 141 22.85 21.21 -8.75
N ASN A 142 21.86 22.10 -8.80
CA ASN A 142 21.34 22.76 -7.61
C ASN A 142 20.25 21.89 -6.97
N ILE A 143 20.32 21.73 -5.65
CA ILE A 143 19.36 20.96 -4.85
C ILE A 143 18.65 21.94 -3.93
N ALA A 144 17.33 22.00 -3.98
CA ALA A 144 16.50 22.87 -3.13
C ALA A 144 15.35 22.08 -2.50
N LYS A 145 14.99 22.44 -1.27
CA LYS A 145 13.76 21.92 -0.65
C LYS A 145 12.57 22.50 -1.42
N LYS A 146 11.63 21.65 -1.82
CA LYS A 146 10.39 22.11 -2.44
C LYS A 146 9.56 22.76 -1.34
N LEU A 147 9.35 24.07 -1.43
CA LEU A 147 8.35 24.75 -0.62
C LEU A 147 6.98 24.36 -1.20
N ASN A 148 6.12 23.77 -0.37
CA ASN A 148 4.71 23.64 -0.68
C ASN A 148 4.10 25.03 -0.50
N ILE A 149 4.18 25.83 -1.56
CA ILE A 149 3.41 27.07 -1.65
C ILE A 149 2.00 26.62 -2.02
N PHE A 150 1.07 26.82 -1.08
CA PHE A 150 -0.36 26.56 -1.25
C PHE A 150 -0.93 27.39 -2.40
#